data_AF-A0A4Q0SD36-F1
#
_entry.id   AF-A0A4Q0SD36-F1
#
_cell.length_a   1.000
_cell.length_b   1.000
_cell.length_c   1.000
_cell.angle_alpha   90.00
_cell.angle_beta   90.00
_cell.angle_gamma   90.00
#
_symmetry.space_group_name_H-M   'P 1'
#
loop_
_entity.id
_entity.type
_entity.pdbx_description
1 polymer ?
#
loop_
_entity_poly.entity_id
_entity_poly.type
_entity_poly.pdbx_seq_one_letter_code
_entity_poly.pdbx_strand_id
1 'polypeptide(L)'
;MHRYLSRICLLLASATAGFGMSPALAADAEHGADLAKRWCASCHVVASGQTQASADVPSFASVARRPDFSPERLAFFLLDPHPKMPNFPLSRTEAGDIAAYIGSLRQ
;
A
#
# COMPACT_ATOMS: atom_id res chain seq x y z
N MET A 1 -3.49 64.02 -40.02
CA MET A 1 -4.04 62.78 -40.61
C MET A 1 -2.91 61.76 -40.70
N HIS A 2 -3.21 60.46 -40.53
CA HIS A 2 -2.31 59.31 -40.22
C HIS A 2 -1.94 59.22 -38.72
N ARG A 3 -2.80 58.75 -37.80
CA ARG A 3 -3.28 57.36 -37.59
C ARG A 3 -2.22 56.28 -37.82
N TYR A 4 -2.17 55.36 -36.85
CA TYR A 4 -1.62 53.99 -36.87
C TYR A 4 -0.26 53.84 -36.16
N LEU A 5 -0.30 53.39 -34.90
CA LEU A 5 -0.05 51.99 -34.46
C LEU A 5 1.44 51.65 -34.64
N SER A 6 2.20 51.31 -33.61
CA SER A 6 1.98 50.03 -32.94
C SER A 6 2.77 50.01 -31.63
N ARG A 7 2.05 49.88 -30.51
CA ARG A 7 2.62 49.49 -29.22
C ARG A 7 2.85 47.98 -29.30
N ILE A 8 4.08 47.53 -29.51
CA ILE A 8 4.40 46.10 -29.40
C ILE A 8 4.97 45.89 -28.00
N CYS A 9 4.05 45.62 -27.07
CA CYS A 9 4.35 45.08 -25.75
C CYS A 9 4.69 43.59 -25.96
N LEU A 10 5.98 43.24 -25.97
CA LEU A 10 6.40 41.84 -25.97
C LEU A 10 6.19 41.27 -24.57
N LEU A 11 5.03 40.63 -24.37
CA LEU A 11 4.76 39.80 -23.21
C LEU A 11 5.53 38.47 -23.38
N LEU A 12 6.64 38.33 -22.67
CA LEU A 12 7.32 37.05 -22.48
C LEU A 12 6.45 36.18 -21.55
N ALA A 13 5.64 35.31 -22.15
CA ALA A 13 4.90 34.29 -21.43
C ALA A 13 5.86 33.17 -21.03
N SER A 14 6.34 33.20 -19.78
CA SER A 14 7.07 32.09 -19.16
C SER A 14 6.11 30.92 -18.93
N ALA A 15 6.10 29.95 -19.83
CA ALA A 15 5.41 28.68 -19.65
C ALA A 15 6.17 27.83 -18.63
N THR A 16 5.82 27.93 -17.35
CA THR A 16 6.25 26.96 -16.33
C THR A 16 5.47 25.67 -16.56
N ALA A 17 6.07 24.71 -17.26
CA ALA A 17 5.56 23.34 -17.32
C ALA A 17 5.64 22.73 -15.91
N GLY A 18 4.50 22.64 -15.23
CA GLY A 18 4.39 21.96 -13.94
C GLY A 18 4.59 20.47 -14.14
N PHE A 19 5.64 19.91 -13.54
CA PHE A 19 5.76 18.46 -13.34
C PHE A 19 4.63 18.03 -12.40
N GLY A 20 3.62 17.34 -12.93
CA GLY A 20 2.57 16.73 -12.13
C GLY A 20 3.12 15.54 -11.35
N MET A 21 3.41 15.73 -10.06
CA MET A 21 3.60 14.62 -9.13
C MET A 21 2.22 14.07 -8.78
N SER A 22 1.85 12.91 -9.34
CA SER A 22 0.66 12.20 -8.90
C SER A 22 0.79 11.88 -7.40
N PRO A 23 -0.21 12.18 -6.56
CA PRO A 23 -0.16 11.80 -5.16
C PRO A 23 -0.11 10.28 -5.08
N ALA A 24 0.93 9.73 -4.46
CA ALA A 24 0.93 8.33 -4.07
C ALA A 24 -0.15 8.15 -3.01
N LEU A 25 -1.14 7.30 -3.27
CA LEU A 25 -2.08 6.89 -2.24
C LEU A 25 -1.30 6.10 -1.17
N ALA A 26 -1.40 6.53 0.08
CA ALA A 26 -0.87 5.77 1.19
C ALA A 26 -1.67 4.47 1.34
N ALA A 27 -1.01 3.41 1.82
CA ALA A 27 -1.68 2.14 2.11
C ALA A 27 -2.72 2.31 3.23
N ASP A 28 -3.83 1.60 3.11
CA ASP A 28 -4.95 1.63 4.05
C ASP A 28 -4.91 0.41 4.98
N ALA A 29 -4.44 0.62 6.21
CA ALA A 29 -4.33 -0.46 7.20
C ALA A 29 -5.69 -1.00 7.68
N GLU A 30 -6.76 -0.22 7.63
CA GLU A 30 -8.10 -0.68 8.03
C GLU A 30 -8.67 -1.61 6.95
N HIS A 31 -8.55 -1.21 5.69
CA HIS A 31 -8.87 -2.11 4.57
C HIS A 31 -8.03 -3.39 4.61
N GLY A 32 -6.74 -3.26 4.92
CA GLY A 32 -5.83 -4.39 5.14
C GLY A 32 -6.27 -5.33 6.24
N ALA A 33 -6.81 -4.80 7.35
CA ALA A 33 -7.35 -5.59 8.45
C ALA A 33 -8.57 -6.43 8.02
N ASP A 34 -9.45 -5.85 7.21
CA ASP A 34 -10.64 -6.55 6.70
C ASP A 34 -10.28 -7.66 5.70
N LEU A 35 -9.32 -7.40 4.82
CA LEU A 35 -8.77 -8.41 3.92
C LEU A 35 -8.08 -9.54 4.70
N ALA A 36 -7.28 -9.20 5.71
CA ALA A 36 -6.60 -10.18 6.54
C ALA A 36 -7.58 -11.12 7.28
N LYS A 37 -8.65 -10.57 7.85
CA LYS A 37 -9.71 -11.36 8.49
C LYS A 37 -10.40 -12.28 7.49
N ARG A 38 -10.66 -11.79 6.27
CA ARG A 38 -11.34 -12.56 5.22
C ARG A 38 -10.50 -13.72 4.70
N TRP A 39 -9.23 -13.46 4.40
CA TRP A 39 -8.40 -14.38 3.63
C TRP A 39 -7.41 -15.18 4.48
N CYS A 40 -6.89 -14.59 5.55
CA CYS A 40 -5.74 -15.12 6.26
C CYS A 40 -6.09 -15.79 7.59
N ALA A 41 -7.26 -15.47 8.18
CA ALA A 41 -7.65 -15.91 9.51
C ALA A 41 -7.92 -17.41 9.65
N SER A 42 -8.09 -18.16 8.55
CA SER A 42 -8.22 -19.62 8.59
C SER A 42 -6.92 -20.32 9.02
N CYS A 43 -5.78 -19.69 8.78
CA CYS A 43 -4.47 -20.23 9.10
C CYS A 43 -3.73 -19.37 10.13
N HIS A 44 -3.70 -18.05 9.96
CA HIS A 44 -2.93 -17.14 10.81
C HIS A 44 -3.78 -16.54 11.93
N VAL A 45 -3.16 -16.28 13.08
CA VAL A 45 -3.72 -15.33 14.06
C VAL A 45 -3.50 -13.91 13.53
N VAL A 46 -4.56 -13.27 13.05
CA VAL A 46 -4.49 -11.95 12.41
C VAL A 46 -4.81 -10.80 13.37
N ALA A 47 -5.60 -11.07 14.42
CA ALA A 47 -6.00 -10.09 15.42
C ALA A 47 -6.04 -10.69 16.83
N SER A 48 -6.02 -9.84 17.86
CA SER A 48 -6.19 -10.25 19.25
C SER A 48 -7.57 -10.90 19.48
N GLY A 49 -7.61 -11.97 20.28
CA GLY A 49 -8.86 -12.66 20.63
C GLY A 49 -9.30 -13.74 19.64
N GLN A 50 -8.55 -13.97 18.56
CA GLN A 50 -8.78 -15.10 17.66
C GLN A 50 -8.42 -16.42 18.35
N THR A 51 -9.35 -17.39 18.33
CA THR A 51 -9.23 -18.67 19.05
C THR A 51 -8.84 -19.86 18.18
N GLN A 52 -8.83 -19.68 16.85
CA GLN A 52 -8.52 -20.74 15.89
C GLN A 52 -7.47 -20.25 14.89
N ALA A 53 -6.38 -21.02 14.76
CA ALA A 53 -5.31 -20.83 13.80
C ALA A 53 -4.52 -22.15 13.66
N SER A 54 -3.71 -22.28 12.62
CA SER A 54 -2.76 -23.40 12.50
C SER A 54 -1.57 -23.17 13.43
N ALA A 55 -1.12 -24.22 14.12
CA ALA A 55 -0.04 -24.10 15.12
C ALA A 55 1.31 -23.72 14.50
N ASP A 56 1.59 -24.17 13.27
CA ASP A 56 2.89 -24.03 12.61
C ASP A 56 3.00 -22.80 11.70
N VAL A 57 2.08 -21.85 11.79
CA VAL A 57 2.14 -20.60 11.01
C VAL A 57 2.22 -19.38 11.93
N PRO A 58 3.01 -18.36 11.56
CA PRO A 58 3.24 -17.22 12.44
C PRO A 58 1.99 -16.37 12.60
N SER A 59 1.78 -15.79 13.79
CA SER A 59 0.79 -14.72 13.96
C SER A 59 1.26 -13.45 13.28
N PHE A 60 0.35 -12.60 12.83
CA PHE A 60 0.69 -11.34 12.19
C PHE A 60 1.51 -10.43 13.11
N ALA A 61 1.15 -10.38 14.40
CA ALA A 61 1.94 -9.66 15.40
C ALA A 61 3.38 -10.19 15.53
N SER A 62 3.59 -11.51 15.42
CA SER A 62 4.95 -12.07 15.42
C SER A 62 5.74 -11.72 14.16
N VAL A 63 5.08 -11.65 12.99
CA VAL A 63 5.70 -11.19 11.73
C VAL A 63 6.12 -9.73 11.85
N ALA A 64 5.24 -8.88 12.38
CA ALA A 64 5.47 -7.44 12.56
C ALA A 64 6.69 -7.13 13.45
N ARG A 65 6.92 -7.96 14.47
CA ARG A 65 8.04 -7.82 15.43
C ARG A 65 9.38 -8.35 14.91
N ARG A 66 9.43 -8.99 13.74
CA ARG A 66 10.70 -9.45 13.18
C ARG A 66 11.65 -8.24 12.95
N PRO A 67 12.95 -8.35 13.30
CA PRO A 67 13.91 -7.27 13.09
C PRO A 67 14.05 -6.85 11.62
N ASP A 68 13.82 -7.78 10.69
CA ASP A 68 13.96 -7.59 9.25
C ASP A 68 12.63 -7.27 8.54
N PHE A 69 11.55 -7.03 9.29
CA PHE A 69 10.23 -6.74 8.72
C PHE A 69 10.25 -5.47 7.87
N SER A 70 9.68 -5.58 6.67
CA SER A 70 9.44 -4.50 5.72
C SER A 70 8.05 -4.70 5.11
N PRO A 71 7.17 -3.68 5.16
CA PRO A 71 5.86 -3.74 4.50
C PRO A 71 5.98 -4.02 3.00
N GLU A 72 6.99 -3.45 2.34
CA GLU A 72 7.21 -3.60 0.91
C GLU A 72 7.57 -5.05 0.56
N ARG A 73 8.53 -5.64 1.27
CA ARG A 73 8.91 -7.06 1.08
C ARG A 73 7.74 -7.98 1.36
N LEU A 74 6.95 -7.67 2.37
CA LEU A 74 5.76 -8.45 2.70
C LEU A 74 4.69 -8.34 1.60
N ALA A 75 4.42 -7.15 1.08
CA ALA A 75 3.49 -6.98 -0.04
C ALA A 75 3.95 -7.75 -1.29
N PHE A 76 5.25 -7.73 -1.61
CA PHE A 76 5.79 -8.56 -2.70
C PHE A 76 5.62 -10.06 -2.44
N PHE A 77 5.86 -10.51 -1.21
CA PHE A 77 5.67 -11.90 -0.81
C PHE A 77 4.21 -12.36 -0.97
N LEU A 78 3.24 -11.50 -0.64
CA LEU A 78 1.80 -11.82 -0.79
C LEU A 78 1.35 -11.96 -2.24
N LEU A 79 2.10 -11.37 -3.19
CA LEU A 79 1.82 -11.46 -4.63
C LEU A 79 2.50 -12.66 -5.29
N ASP A 80 3.38 -13.37 -4.58
CA ASP A 80 4.07 -14.56 -5.07
C ASP A 80 3.37 -15.83 -4.54
N PRO A 81 2.70 -16.63 -5.39
CA PRO A 81 2.08 -17.87 -4.96
C PRO A 81 3.11 -18.84 -4.36
N HIS A 82 2.86 -19.35 -3.16
CA HIS A 82 3.76 -20.33 -2.54
C HIS A 82 3.01 -21.54 -1.95
N PRO A 83 3.62 -22.75 -1.90
CA PRO A 83 2.89 -24.01 -1.66
C PRO A 83 2.15 -24.12 -0.32
N LYS A 84 2.45 -23.27 0.66
CA LYS A 84 1.88 -23.29 2.01
C LYS A 84 0.69 -22.33 2.19
N MET A 85 0.41 -21.44 1.23
CA MET A 85 -0.70 -20.50 1.27
C MET A 85 -1.52 -20.62 -0.01
N PRO A 86 -2.87 -20.56 0.05
CA PRO A 86 -3.68 -20.46 -1.15
C PRO A 86 -3.30 -19.25 -1.99
N ASN A 87 -3.49 -19.35 -3.31
CA ASN A 87 -3.35 -18.19 -4.18
C ASN A 87 -4.58 -17.28 -4.00
N PHE A 88 -4.42 -16.19 -3.26
CA PHE A 88 -5.47 -15.19 -3.09
C PHE A 88 -5.44 -14.19 -4.25
N PRO A 89 -6.60 -13.77 -4.78
CA PRO A 89 -6.67 -12.83 -5.90
C PRO A 89 -6.41 -11.38 -5.43
N LEU A 90 -5.26 -11.13 -4.81
CA LEU A 90 -4.88 -9.82 -4.29
C LEU A 90 -4.30 -8.94 -5.40
N SER A 91 -4.77 -7.71 -5.48
CA SER A 91 -4.11 -6.64 -6.22
C SER A 91 -2.88 -6.14 -5.47
N ARG A 92 -2.03 -5.35 -6.15
CA ARG A 92 -0.86 -4.71 -5.54
C ARG A 92 -1.25 -3.77 -4.39
N THR A 93 -2.37 -3.07 -4.54
CA THR A 93 -2.90 -2.18 -3.49
C THR A 93 -3.32 -2.97 -2.28
N GLU A 94 -4.12 -4.03 -2.47
CA GLU A 94 -4.59 -4.88 -1.37
C GLU A 94 -3.43 -5.58 -0.63
N ALA A 95 -2.40 -6.02 -1.35
CA ALA A 95 -1.19 -6.56 -0.73
C ALA A 95 -0.45 -5.50 0.12
N GLY A 96 -0.41 -4.25 -0.35
CA GLY A 96 0.14 -3.11 0.39
C GLY A 96 -0.67 -2.79 1.65
N ASP A 97 -2.00 -2.79 1.54
CA ASP A 97 -2.93 -2.57 2.65
C ASP A 97 -2.76 -3.63 3.74
N ILE A 98 -2.71 -4.92 3.37
CA ILE A 98 -2.45 -6.02 4.30
C ILE A 98 -1.07 -5.87 4.96
N ALA A 99 -0.04 -5.49 4.20
CA ALA A 99 1.29 -5.29 4.75
C ALA A 99 1.35 -4.10 5.73
N ALA A 100 0.63 -3.02 5.44
CA ALA A 100 0.47 -1.87 6.33
C ALA A 100 -0.26 -2.28 7.62
N TYR A 101 -1.32 -3.08 7.52
CA TYR A 101 -2.00 -3.65 8.68
C TYR A 101 -1.06 -4.51 9.53
N ILE A 102 -0.31 -5.45 8.93
CA ILE A 102 0.65 -6.25 9.69
C ILE A 102 1.68 -5.35 10.38
N GLY A 103 2.18 -4.32 9.69
CA GLY A 103 3.11 -3.35 10.26
C GLY A 103 2.56 -2.60 11.47
N SER A 104 1.26 -2.26 11.47
CA SER A 104 0.62 -1.54 12.58
C SER A 104 0.50 -2.38 13.86
N LEU A 105 0.64 -3.70 13.76
CA LEU A 105 0.62 -4.62 14.91
C LEU A 105 1.95 -4.73 15.65
N ARG A 106 2.98 -3.98 15.22
CA ARG A 106 4.28 -3.93 15.91
C ARG A 106 4.11 -3.24 17.26
N GLN A 107 4.32 -4.01 18.33
CA GLN A 107 4.45 -3.55 19.72
C GLN A 107 5.81 -3.97 20.25
#